data_AF-A0A0S9D7L0-F1
#
_entry.id   AF-A0A0S9D7L0-F1
#
_cell.length_a   1.000
_cell.length_b   1.000
_cell.length_c   1.000
_cell.angle_alpha   90.00
_cell.angle_beta   90.00
_cell.angle_gamma   90.00
#
_symmetry.space_group_name_H-M   'P 1'
#
loop_
_entity.id
_entity.type
_entity.pdbx_description
1 polymer ?
#
loop_
_entity_poly.entity_id
_entity_poly.type
_entity_poly.pdbx_seq_one_letter_code
_entity_poly.pdbx_strand_id
1 'polypeptide(L)'
;MTQATYRSINPTSGVTLLTTSPREITNAAERYGFTEDQQVEFEAATRGGDGLVPVYRLYRDGAFSWMADREGEGEFESAQSKYGYTSQQIDFYASPMALDCTVPVHRLLKGDIHRFVADDAERAALTANGWTDEGAKFWVADADAAPAPAPAPAPAPAPAPAPAPAPAPAPAPAPAPAPLPSGQIAWASVARAGDDINDVLAKPELTGKVLKLPAGVFEVSNFLNGSEAVVVPSRVKGIIGEGRDTIIRIRANSSTYGWTVPAQGTGLTNQLYIMRMSDGQNQILSDFWLQGTEQGHLYNGLMVGRSGPGTRVEDVLITGIPGNSGAPPGETFGLNWWRGSDSVTRNVEIDGFRWTGNSFAARAKGAKVGASPIGYNSHDNARLYDVNTHDAEYGMPTFWLSNNAETWNLQSIRNVIGINHEESFGIVHHQPVMYGSKTRRHVNFMSNRSDGRLTIIGSTNDEWINPSVSGPVGKGKKMLIQTPTNYTGSNTNRIFTPPKIVLDDGVTSHPYLWAH
;
A
#
# COMPACT_ATOMS: atom_id res chain seq x y z
N MET A 1 14.41 -9.58 13.41
CA MET A 1 14.24 -10.98 13.86
C MET A 1 14.90 -11.87 12.80
N THR A 2 15.91 -12.61 13.22
CA THR A 2 16.66 -13.55 12.38
C THR A 2 15.95 -14.90 12.32
N GLN A 3 16.24 -15.69 11.29
CA GLN A 3 15.76 -17.06 11.12
C GLN A 3 16.88 -17.88 10.48
N ALA A 4 16.93 -19.18 10.83
CA ALA A 4 17.81 -20.14 10.20
C ALA A 4 17.65 -20.13 8.66
N THR A 5 18.79 -20.04 7.98
CA THR A 5 18.94 -20.29 6.55
C THR A 5 19.59 -21.65 6.39
N TYR A 6 18.88 -22.56 5.73
CA TYR A 6 19.27 -23.94 5.55
C TYR A 6 20.05 -24.11 4.26
N ARG A 7 21.09 -24.93 4.30
CA ARG A 7 21.82 -25.43 3.15
C ARG A 7 21.36 -26.85 2.82
N SER A 8 21.37 -27.21 1.55
CA SER A 8 21.28 -28.59 1.08
C SER A 8 21.99 -28.75 -0.26
N ILE A 9 22.60 -29.91 -0.49
CA ILE A 9 23.42 -30.20 -1.66
C ILE A 9 22.82 -31.35 -2.45
N ASN A 10 22.79 -31.22 -3.77
CA ASN A 10 22.54 -32.34 -4.66
C ASN A 10 23.85 -33.16 -4.83
N PRO A 11 23.91 -34.42 -4.38
CA PRO A 11 25.15 -35.23 -4.40
C PRO A 11 25.65 -35.54 -5.81
N THR A 12 24.76 -35.51 -6.81
CA THR A 12 25.11 -35.81 -8.20
C THR A 12 25.74 -34.60 -8.88
N SER A 13 25.13 -33.42 -8.73
CA SER A 13 25.57 -32.20 -9.42
C SER A 13 26.48 -31.31 -8.59
N GLY A 14 26.53 -31.49 -7.26
CA GLY A 14 27.22 -30.60 -6.33
C GLY A 14 26.54 -29.25 -6.10
N VAL A 15 25.42 -28.98 -6.77
CA VAL A 15 24.67 -27.72 -6.66
C VAL A 15 24.18 -27.53 -5.24
N THR A 16 24.33 -26.30 -4.74
CA THR A 16 23.90 -25.90 -3.40
C THR A 16 22.58 -25.14 -3.48
N LEU A 17 21.64 -25.48 -2.59
CA LEU A 17 20.42 -24.74 -2.31
C LEU A 17 20.55 -24.09 -0.92
N LEU A 18 20.34 -22.77 -0.84
CA LEU A 18 20.10 -22.05 0.41
C LEU A 18 18.63 -21.61 0.44
N THR A 19 18.01 -21.69 1.62
CA THR A 19 16.61 -21.28 1.79
C THR A 19 16.30 -21.03 3.25
N THR A 20 15.41 -20.08 3.54
CA THR A 20 14.84 -19.88 4.88
C THR A 20 13.67 -20.82 5.18
N SER A 21 13.28 -21.68 4.23
CA SER A 21 12.14 -22.57 4.32
C SER A 21 12.56 -24.03 4.56
N PRO A 22 12.35 -24.59 5.77
CA PRO A 22 12.58 -26.02 6.03
C PRO A 22 11.78 -26.91 5.07
N ARG A 23 10.57 -26.47 4.68
CA ARG A 23 9.71 -27.19 3.75
C ARG A 23 10.29 -27.24 2.34
N GLU A 24 11.04 -26.22 1.93
CA GLU A 24 11.71 -26.22 0.62
C GLU A 24 12.86 -27.23 0.61
N ILE A 25 13.61 -27.39 1.71
CA ILE A 25 14.62 -28.46 1.85
C ILE A 25 13.99 -29.84 1.66
N THR A 26 12.89 -30.13 2.37
CA THR A 26 12.19 -31.42 2.24
C THR A 26 11.71 -31.65 0.80
N ASN A 27 11.07 -30.67 0.18
CA ASN A 27 10.60 -30.78 -1.20
C ASN A 27 11.77 -30.93 -2.20
N ALA A 28 12.88 -30.24 -1.98
CA ALA A 28 14.04 -30.30 -2.86
C ALA A 28 14.75 -31.66 -2.77
N ALA A 29 14.79 -32.27 -1.60
CA ALA A 29 15.26 -33.63 -1.42
C ALA A 29 14.41 -34.63 -2.21
N GLU A 30 13.08 -34.58 -2.02
CA GLU A 30 12.13 -35.52 -2.62
C GLU A 30 12.04 -35.40 -4.15
N ARG A 31 12.09 -34.18 -4.68
CA ARG A 31 11.78 -33.90 -6.10
C ARG A 31 13.00 -33.68 -6.97
N TYR A 32 14.08 -33.17 -6.37
CA TYR A 32 15.24 -32.67 -7.11
C TYR A 32 16.57 -33.24 -6.59
N GLY A 33 16.53 -34.19 -5.64
CA GLY A 33 17.71 -34.93 -5.18
C GLY A 33 18.65 -34.14 -4.27
N PHE A 34 18.22 -33.06 -3.63
CA PHE A 34 19.04 -32.31 -2.67
C PHE A 34 19.04 -33.00 -1.31
N THR A 35 19.84 -34.06 -1.18
CA THR A 35 19.81 -34.99 -0.03
C THR A 35 21.03 -34.92 0.89
N GLU A 36 22.10 -34.21 0.51
CA GLU A 36 23.30 -34.07 1.34
C GLU A 36 23.31 -32.74 2.08
N ASP A 37 24.01 -32.72 3.22
CA ASP A 37 24.37 -31.49 3.92
C ASP A 37 23.17 -30.58 4.26
N GLN A 38 22.10 -31.20 4.74
CA GLN A 38 20.87 -30.54 5.17
C GLN A 38 21.02 -29.95 6.57
N GLN A 39 21.69 -28.81 6.69
CA GLN A 39 21.96 -28.14 7.96
C GLN A 39 21.61 -26.66 7.94
N VAL A 40 21.63 -26.03 9.11
CA VAL A 40 21.55 -24.56 9.22
C VAL A 40 22.93 -24.00 8.92
N GLU A 41 23.03 -23.14 7.92
CA GLU A 41 24.29 -22.49 7.52
C GLU A 41 24.56 -21.22 8.34
N PHE A 42 23.55 -20.38 8.49
CA PHE A 42 23.59 -19.16 9.31
C PHE A 42 22.18 -18.70 9.65
N GLU A 43 22.06 -17.72 10.55
CA GLU A 43 20.82 -16.99 10.76
C GLU A 43 20.79 -15.66 10.00
N ALA A 44 19.74 -15.41 9.21
CA ALA A 44 19.58 -14.18 8.44
C ALA A 44 18.27 -13.47 8.77
N ALA A 45 18.19 -12.17 8.51
CA ALA A 45 16.98 -11.41 8.77
C ALA A 45 15.90 -11.75 7.72
N THR A 46 14.68 -11.99 8.18
CA THR A 46 13.54 -12.32 7.29
C THR A 46 12.81 -11.08 6.76
N ARG A 47 13.30 -9.89 7.14
CA ARG A 47 12.74 -8.57 6.82
C ARG A 47 13.87 -7.57 6.73
N GLY A 48 13.71 -6.58 5.85
CA GLY A 48 14.58 -5.40 5.83
C GLY A 48 14.52 -4.61 7.13
N GLY A 49 15.56 -3.84 7.38
CA GLY A 49 15.75 -2.98 8.53
C GLY A 49 16.98 -2.09 8.31
N ASP A 50 17.24 -1.18 9.23
CA ASP A 50 18.37 -0.25 9.13
C ASP A 50 19.68 -1.02 8.94
N GLY A 51 20.44 -0.66 7.90
CA GLY A 51 21.72 -1.30 7.57
C GLY A 51 21.62 -2.70 6.92
N LEU A 52 20.43 -3.15 6.53
CA LEU A 52 20.20 -4.42 5.82
C LEU A 52 19.73 -4.19 4.39
N VAL A 53 20.21 -5.01 3.46
CA VAL A 53 19.80 -5.05 2.05
C VAL A 53 19.17 -6.40 1.71
N PRO A 54 18.28 -6.47 0.71
CA PRO A 54 17.74 -7.75 0.25
C PRO A 54 18.85 -8.60 -0.38
N VAL A 55 18.80 -9.90 -0.10
CA VAL A 55 19.63 -10.92 -0.76
C VAL A 55 18.74 -11.72 -1.70
N TYR A 56 18.97 -11.56 -3.00
CA TYR A 56 18.18 -12.19 -4.06
C TYR A 56 18.71 -13.57 -4.39
N ARG A 57 17.79 -14.54 -4.49
CA ARG A 57 18.08 -15.86 -5.08
C ARG A 57 18.01 -15.76 -6.59
N LEU A 58 19.15 -16.00 -7.23
CA LEU A 58 19.32 -16.04 -8.67
C LEU A 58 19.44 -17.49 -9.15
N TYR A 59 18.88 -17.77 -10.32
CA TYR A 59 18.92 -19.10 -10.93
C TYR A 59 19.38 -19.04 -12.39
N ARG A 60 20.26 -19.97 -12.77
CA ARG A 60 20.73 -20.17 -14.14
C ARG A 60 21.12 -21.63 -14.35
N ASP A 61 20.54 -22.27 -15.37
CA ASP A 61 20.95 -23.61 -15.85
C ASP A 61 21.10 -24.68 -14.75
N GLY A 62 20.19 -24.68 -13.77
CA GLY A 62 20.19 -25.66 -12.68
C GLY A 62 21.07 -25.30 -11.48
N ALA A 63 21.76 -24.15 -11.51
CA ALA A 63 22.58 -23.64 -10.42
C ALA A 63 22.00 -22.35 -9.81
N PHE A 64 22.27 -22.15 -8.52
CA PHE A 64 21.83 -20.99 -7.76
C PHE A 64 23.01 -20.08 -7.38
N SER A 65 22.70 -18.80 -7.18
CA SER A 65 23.59 -17.82 -6.55
C SER A 65 22.76 -16.84 -5.72
N TRP A 66 23.34 -16.28 -4.65
CA TRP A 66 22.70 -15.29 -3.79
C TRP A 66 23.48 -13.98 -3.86
N MET A 67 22.78 -12.88 -4.13
CA MET A 67 23.41 -11.56 -4.31
C MET A 67 22.71 -10.52 -3.46
N ALA A 68 23.49 -9.83 -2.64
CA ALA A 68 23.03 -8.68 -1.89
C ALA A 68 22.90 -7.48 -2.84
N ASP A 69 21.76 -6.79 -2.78
CA ASP A 69 21.55 -5.57 -3.54
C ASP A 69 22.26 -4.40 -2.87
N ARG A 70 23.52 -4.21 -3.27
CA ARG A 70 24.38 -3.14 -2.78
C ARG A 70 24.28 -1.97 -3.75
N GLU A 71 23.74 -0.86 -3.26
CA GLU A 71 23.66 0.38 -4.01
C GLU A 71 25.05 0.77 -4.54
N GLY A 72 25.18 0.86 -5.87
CA GLY A 72 26.42 1.29 -6.54
C GLY A 72 27.42 0.18 -6.94
N GLU A 73 27.22 -1.09 -6.58
CA GLU A 73 28.12 -2.18 -6.99
C GLU A 73 27.71 -2.87 -8.31
N GLY A 74 26.42 -2.86 -8.67
CA GLY A 74 25.93 -3.34 -9.97
C GLY A 74 26.08 -4.84 -10.23
N GLU A 75 26.45 -5.64 -9.22
CA GLU A 75 26.69 -7.08 -9.36
C GLU A 75 25.40 -7.84 -9.67
N PHE A 76 24.29 -7.48 -9.00
CA PHE A 76 22.97 -8.08 -9.20
C PHE A 76 22.42 -7.80 -10.61
N GLU A 77 22.58 -6.58 -11.11
CA GLU A 77 22.21 -6.20 -12.49
C GLU A 77 23.12 -6.89 -13.51
N SER A 78 24.43 -6.98 -13.22
CA SER A 78 25.39 -7.65 -14.09
C SER A 78 25.11 -9.15 -14.20
N ALA A 79 24.74 -9.81 -13.11
CA ALA A 79 24.37 -11.21 -13.11
C ALA A 79 23.22 -11.52 -14.09
N GLN A 80 22.22 -10.64 -14.13
CA GLN A 80 21.07 -10.78 -15.02
C GLN A 80 21.42 -10.38 -16.46
N SER A 81 22.00 -9.20 -16.66
CA SER A 81 22.23 -8.63 -17.98
C SER A 81 23.40 -9.26 -18.75
N LYS A 82 24.45 -9.70 -18.06
CA LYS A 82 25.69 -10.21 -18.68
C LYS A 82 25.84 -11.72 -18.56
N TYR A 83 25.35 -12.30 -17.47
CA TYR A 83 25.57 -13.72 -17.15
C TYR A 83 24.30 -14.58 -17.26
N GLY A 84 23.14 -13.98 -17.58
CA GLY A 84 21.90 -14.70 -17.90
C GLY A 84 21.18 -15.29 -16.68
N TYR A 85 21.49 -14.84 -15.47
CA TYR A 85 20.75 -15.23 -14.28
C TYR A 85 19.33 -14.66 -14.28
N THR A 86 18.37 -15.43 -13.81
CA THR A 86 17.01 -14.94 -13.51
C THR A 86 16.83 -14.78 -12.01
N SER A 87 16.36 -13.62 -11.56
CA SER A 87 15.97 -13.43 -10.16
C SER A 87 14.66 -14.14 -9.87
N GLN A 88 14.64 -15.00 -8.85
CA GLN A 88 13.45 -15.73 -8.44
C GLN A 88 12.68 -15.02 -7.33
N GLN A 89 13.38 -14.62 -6.26
CA GLN A 89 12.80 -14.00 -5.08
C GLN A 89 13.87 -13.35 -4.21
N ILE A 90 13.44 -12.50 -3.28
CA ILE A 90 14.24 -12.13 -2.11
C ILE A 90 14.16 -13.31 -1.14
N ASP A 91 15.30 -13.89 -0.80
CA ASP A 91 15.34 -15.08 0.07
C ASP A 91 15.48 -14.70 1.56
N PHE A 92 16.28 -13.66 1.83
CA PHE A 92 16.48 -13.06 3.16
C PHE A 92 17.10 -11.65 3.03
N TYR A 93 17.41 -11.02 4.16
CA TYR A 93 18.08 -9.73 4.28
C TYR A 93 19.35 -9.88 5.12
N ALA A 94 20.41 -9.20 4.72
CA ALA A 94 21.72 -9.24 5.37
C ALA A 94 22.40 -7.88 5.29
N SER A 95 23.43 -7.64 6.11
CA SER A 95 24.17 -6.38 6.03
C SER A 95 25.10 -6.41 4.81
N PRO A 96 25.18 -5.32 4.01
CA PRO A 96 26.11 -5.23 2.89
C PRO A 96 27.54 -4.91 3.33
N MET A 97 27.79 -4.69 4.62
CA MET A 97 29.09 -4.34 5.20
C MET A 97 29.29 -5.01 6.56
N ALA A 98 30.53 -5.08 7.03
CA ALA A 98 30.86 -5.67 8.33
C ALA A 98 30.37 -4.78 9.49
N LEU A 99 29.75 -5.40 10.49
CA LEU A 99 29.32 -4.79 11.76
C LEU A 99 29.82 -5.63 12.94
N ASP A 100 29.93 -5.03 14.12
CA ASP A 100 30.48 -5.66 15.35
C ASP A 100 29.78 -6.96 15.78
N CYS A 101 28.51 -7.15 15.40
CA CYS A 101 27.70 -8.32 15.75
C CYS A 101 27.43 -9.26 14.56
N THR A 102 28.28 -9.20 13.53
CA THR A 102 28.06 -9.96 12.29
C THR A 102 29.28 -10.75 11.86
N VAL A 103 29.04 -11.89 11.22
CA VAL A 103 30.06 -12.72 10.57
C VAL A 103 29.95 -12.63 9.05
N PRO A 104 31.08 -12.65 8.31
CA PRO A 104 31.06 -12.61 6.86
C PRO A 104 30.55 -13.91 6.27
N VAL A 105 29.70 -13.82 5.25
CA VAL A 105 29.32 -14.96 4.41
C VAL A 105 30.08 -14.88 3.09
N HIS A 106 30.99 -15.83 2.90
CA HIS A 106 31.84 -15.92 1.72
C HIS A 106 31.15 -16.68 0.60
N ARG A 107 31.32 -16.21 -0.65
CA ARG A 107 30.89 -16.94 -1.84
C ARG A 107 32.07 -17.69 -2.44
N LEU A 108 31.96 -19.01 -2.50
CA LEU A 108 32.92 -19.89 -3.13
C LEU A 108 32.39 -20.40 -4.47
N LEU A 109 33.27 -20.47 -5.48
CA LEU A 109 32.95 -20.87 -6.84
C LEU A 109 33.75 -22.12 -7.26
N LYS A 110 33.08 -23.12 -7.84
CA LYS A 110 33.71 -24.27 -8.51
C LYS A 110 32.96 -24.63 -9.78
N GLY A 111 33.56 -24.33 -10.93
CA GLY A 111 32.82 -24.33 -12.20
C GLY A 111 31.73 -23.24 -12.16
N ASP A 112 30.48 -23.61 -12.44
CA ASP A 112 29.30 -22.72 -12.34
C ASP A 112 28.55 -22.81 -10.99
N ILE A 113 29.09 -23.59 -10.04
CA ILE A 113 28.43 -23.84 -8.75
C ILE A 113 28.91 -22.82 -7.73
N HIS A 114 27.96 -22.12 -7.12
CA HIS A 114 28.22 -21.24 -6.00
C HIS A 114 27.86 -21.93 -4.68
N ARG A 115 28.70 -21.72 -3.66
CA ARG A 115 28.44 -22.13 -2.27
C ARG A 115 28.69 -20.94 -1.36
N PHE A 116 27.83 -20.73 -0.38
CA PHE A 116 27.96 -19.63 0.57
C PHE A 116 28.22 -20.21 1.94
N VAL A 117 29.27 -19.72 2.59
CA VAL A 117 29.77 -20.29 3.84
C VAL A 117 30.05 -19.19 4.85
N ALA A 118 29.53 -19.34 6.07
CA ALA A 118 29.82 -18.46 7.20
C ALA A 118 30.97 -18.98 8.08
N ASP A 119 31.18 -20.30 8.12
CA ASP A 119 32.23 -20.93 8.92
C ASP A 119 33.61 -20.85 8.23
N ASP A 120 34.60 -20.30 8.95
CA ASP A 120 35.94 -20.07 8.39
C ASP A 120 36.72 -21.38 8.16
N ALA A 121 36.49 -22.40 8.99
CA ALA A 121 37.14 -23.70 8.84
C ALA A 121 36.61 -24.45 7.62
N GLU A 122 35.29 -24.41 7.39
CA GLU A 122 34.68 -24.96 6.19
C GLU A 122 35.13 -24.20 4.94
N ARG A 123 35.16 -22.86 4.98
CA ARG A 123 35.70 -22.03 3.90
C ARG A 123 37.11 -22.48 3.53
N ALA A 124 38.00 -22.61 4.51
CA ALA A 124 39.37 -23.08 4.30
C ALA A 124 39.43 -24.50 3.71
N ALA A 125 38.59 -25.42 4.21
CA ALA A 125 38.51 -26.79 3.70
C ALA A 125 38.01 -26.85 2.25
N LEU A 126 37.02 -26.04 1.87
CA LEU A 126 36.54 -25.97 0.49
C LEU A 126 37.59 -25.36 -0.43
N THR A 127 38.29 -24.31 -0.02
CA THR A 127 39.41 -23.74 -0.78
C THR A 127 40.52 -24.77 -1.00
N ALA A 128 40.89 -25.54 0.03
CA ALA A 128 41.85 -26.65 -0.10
C ALA A 128 41.37 -27.74 -1.08
N ASN A 129 40.05 -27.92 -1.22
CA ASN A 129 39.41 -28.84 -2.16
C ASN A 129 39.10 -28.22 -3.55
N GLY A 130 39.80 -27.14 -3.90
CA GLY A 130 39.79 -26.55 -5.23
C GLY A 130 38.59 -25.65 -5.54
N TRP A 131 37.94 -25.10 -4.51
CA TRP A 131 36.98 -24.00 -4.67
C TRP A 131 37.70 -22.65 -4.65
N THR A 132 37.27 -21.71 -5.49
CA THR A 132 37.77 -20.34 -5.49
C THR A 132 36.94 -19.50 -4.52
N ASP A 133 37.56 -18.90 -3.50
CA ASP A 133 36.89 -17.94 -2.61
C ASP A 133 36.82 -16.56 -3.30
N GLU A 134 35.60 -16.10 -3.60
CA GLU A 134 35.33 -14.78 -4.20
C GLU A 134 35.10 -13.68 -3.16
N GLY A 135 35.35 -13.99 -1.88
CA GLY A 135 35.25 -13.08 -0.74
C GLY A 135 33.85 -12.98 -0.14
N ALA A 136 33.76 -12.15 0.91
CA ALA A 136 32.51 -11.87 1.62
C ALA A 136 31.52 -11.11 0.74
N LYS A 137 30.30 -11.66 0.58
CA LYS A 137 29.22 -11.06 -0.22
C LYS A 137 28.13 -10.42 0.63
N PHE A 138 28.02 -10.78 1.89
CA PHE A 138 27.15 -10.12 2.88
C PHE A 138 27.53 -10.58 4.29
N TRP A 139 27.00 -9.90 5.30
CA TRP A 139 27.25 -10.17 6.71
C TRP A 139 25.95 -10.51 7.43
N VAL A 140 25.98 -11.61 8.19
CA VAL A 140 24.83 -12.17 8.91
C VAL A 140 25.08 -12.15 10.41
N ALA A 141 24.03 -12.31 11.21
CA ALA A 141 24.18 -12.25 12.66
C ALA A 141 25.10 -13.38 13.15
N ASP A 142 26.01 -13.04 14.07
CA ASP A 142 26.81 -14.04 14.77
C ASP A 142 25.93 -14.81 15.76
N ALA A 143 25.77 -16.12 15.53
CA ALA A 143 24.93 -16.97 16.37
C ALA A 143 25.51 -17.15 17.79
N ASP A 144 26.82 -16.91 17.98
CA ASP A 144 27.50 -16.97 19.28
C ASP A 144 27.56 -15.60 20.00
N ALA A 145 27.13 -14.52 19.35
CA ALA A 145 27.01 -13.21 19.97
C ALA A 145 25.74 -13.11 20.82
N ALA A 146 25.80 -13.65 22.04
CA ALA A 146 24.79 -13.34 23.07
C ALA A 146 24.68 -11.81 23.23
N PRO A 147 23.47 -11.22 23.31
CA PRO A 147 23.35 -9.78 23.52
C PRO A 147 24.00 -9.43 24.86
N ALA A 148 25.10 -8.67 24.83
CA ALA A 148 25.78 -8.23 26.03
C ALA A 148 24.80 -7.40 26.88
N PRO A 149 24.58 -7.73 28.16
CA PRO A 149 23.78 -6.87 29.03
C PRO A 149 24.46 -5.51 29.14
N ALA A 150 23.68 -4.45 28.95
CA ALA A 150 24.17 -3.08 29.05
C ALA A 150 24.87 -2.86 30.42
N PRO A 151 26.14 -2.44 30.46
CA PRO A 151 26.83 -2.19 31.72
C PRO A 151 26.21 -0.99 32.44
N ALA A 152 25.96 -1.15 33.74
CA ALA A 152 25.62 -0.03 34.61
C ALA A 152 26.78 0.99 34.61
N PRO A 153 26.51 2.31 34.49
CA PRO A 153 27.58 3.29 34.40
C PRO A 153 28.40 3.35 35.70
N ALA A 154 29.70 3.08 35.58
CA ALA A 154 30.68 3.36 36.62
C ALA A 154 31.06 4.86 36.59
N PRO A 155 31.30 5.51 37.75
CA PRO A 155 31.63 6.92 37.82
C PRO A 155 32.98 7.21 37.14
N ALA A 156 33.00 8.19 36.24
CA ALA A 156 34.19 8.60 35.50
C ALA A 156 35.19 9.36 36.39
N PRO A 157 36.51 9.15 36.21
CA PRO A 157 37.54 9.99 36.84
C PRO A 157 37.54 11.42 36.25
N ALA A 158 37.78 12.39 37.13
CA ALA A 158 37.70 13.82 36.83
C ALA A 158 38.73 14.26 35.75
N PRO A 159 38.28 14.86 34.63
CA PRO A 159 39.16 15.53 33.69
C PRO A 159 39.71 16.83 34.29
N ALA A 160 40.96 17.15 33.96
CA ALA A 160 41.53 18.47 34.23
C ALA A 160 40.67 19.57 33.58
N PRO A 161 40.53 20.77 34.20
CA PRO A 161 39.61 21.78 33.71
C PRO A 161 40.02 22.29 32.33
N ALA A 162 39.18 22.01 31.34
CA ALA A 162 39.17 22.75 30.08
C ALA A 162 38.62 24.17 30.34
N PRO A 163 39.12 25.21 29.63
CA PRO A 163 38.53 26.54 29.70
C PRO A 163 37.03 26.49 29.40
N ALA A 164 36.24 27.15 30.24
CA ALA A 164 34.79 27.19 30.11
C ALA A 164 34.38 27.68 28.70
N PRO A 165 33.61 26.87 27.94
CA PRO A 165 32.95 27.37 26.74
C PRO A 165 32.01 28.52 27.13
N ALA A 166 32.08 29.62 26.38
CA ALA A 166 31.12 30.70 26.53
C ALA A 166 29.69 30.15 26.41
N PRO A 167 28.71 30.65 27.20
CA PRO A 167 27.33 30.23 27.12
C PRO A 167 26.85 30.32 25.66
N ALA A 168 26.37 29.19 25.12
CA ALA A 168 25.67 29.21 23.85
C ALA A 168 24.49 30.21 23.98
N PRO A 169 24.32 31.14 23.02
CA PRO A 169 23.17 32.03 23.02
C PRO A 169 21.88 31.20 23.15
N ALA A 170 20.97 31.63 24.02
CA ALA A 170 19.65 31.02 24.14
C ALA A 170 19.03 30.90 22.73
N PRO A 171 18.43 29.74 22.37
CA PRO A 171 17.74 29.59 21.10
C PRO A 171 16.80 30.77 20.90
N ALA A 172 16.93 31.47 19.77
CA ALA A 172 16.00 32.52 19.42
C ALA A 172 14.58 31.96 19.51
N PRO A 173 13.61 32.68 20.10
CA PRO A 173 12.23 32.24 20.17
C PRO A 173 11.77 31.79 18.78
N ALA A 174 11.15 30.61 18.70
CA ALA A 174 10.58 30.13 17.45
C ALA A 174 9.68 31.24 16.86
N PRO A 175 9.77 31.50 15.54
CA PRO A 175 8.94 32.52 14.90
C PRO A 175 7.48 32.28 15.25
N ALA A 176 6.76 33.36 15.59
CA ALA A 176 5.32 33.26 15.81
C ALA A 176 4.67 32.62 14.56
N PRO A 177 3.71 31.69 14.74
CA PRO A 177 3.03 31.06 13.61
C PRO A 177 2.43 32.12 12.69
N ALA A 178 2.52 31.91 11.38
CA ALA A 178 1.87 32.78 10.43
C ALA A 178 0.36 32.86 10.71
N PRO A 179 -0.28 34.03 10.52
CA PRO A 179 -1.70 34.16 10.72
C PRO A 179 -2.48 33.24 9.77
N LEU A 180 -3.52 32.59 10.30
CA LEU A 180 -4.37 31.70 9.52
C LEU A 180 -5.11 32.45 8.40
N PRO A 181 -5.36 31.81 7.25
CA PRO A 181 -6.20 32.38 6.21
C PRO A 181 -7.59 32.76 6.74
N SER A 182 -8.15 33.84 6.18
CA SER A 182 -9.50 34.28 6.51
C SER A 182 -10.51 33.15 6.29
N GLY A 183 -11.29 32.82 7.32
CA GLY A 183 -12.28 31.73 7.26
C GLY A 183 -11.83 30.42 7.92
N GLN A 184 -10.60 30.35 8.42
CA GLN A 184 -10.14 29.23 9.25
C GLN A 184 -10.12 29.59 10.74
N ILE A 185 -10.28 28.59 11.60
CA ILE A 185 -10.15 28.69 13.05
C ILE A 185 -9.19 27.61 13.53
N ALA A 186 -8.17 27.99 14.29
CA ALA A 186 -7.24 27.04 14.90
C ALA A 186 -7.96 26.20 15.96
N TRP A 187 -7.70 24.90 16.00
CA TRP A 187 -8.12 24.00 17.09
C TRP A 187 -7.81 24.61 18.46
N ALA A 188 -6.57 25.05 18.68
CA ALA A 188 -6.11 25.62 19.95
C ALA A 188 -6.86 26.89 20.38
N SER A 189 -7.58 27.56 19.47
CA SER A 189 -8.36 28.75 19.81
C SER A 189 -9.78 28.43 20.31
N VAL A 190 -10.28 27.23 20.03
CA VAL A 190 -11.65 26.82 20.37
C VAL A 190 -11.71 25.59 21.26
N ALA A 191 -10.71 24.71 21.23
CA ALA A 191 -10.66 23.47 21.98
C ALA A 191 -9.98 23.64 23.34
N ARG A 192 -10.40 22.85 24.31
CA ARG A 192 -9.74 22.68 25.62
C ARG A 192 -9.05 21.32 25.69
N ALA A 193 -8.13 21.16 26.63
CA ALA A 193 -7.46 19.89 26.85
C ALA A 193 -8.50 18.79 27.19
N GLY A 194 -8.51 17.73 26.38
CA GLY A 194 -9.46 16.62 26.51
C GLY A 194 -10.78 16.78 25.74
N ASP A 195 -11.03 17.90 25.05
CA ASP A 195 -12.21 18.05 24.19
C ASP A 195 -12.20 16.98 23.07
N ASP A 196 -13.35 16.33 22.84
CA ASP A 196 -13.57 15.48 21.67
C ASP A 196 -13.75 16.35 20.41
N ILE A 197 -13.30 15.84 19.26
CA ILE A 197 -13.42 16.57 17.99
C ILE A 197 -14.87 16.90 17.64
N ASN A 198 -15.82 16.03 17.97
CA ASN A 198 -17.24 16.29 17.74
C ASN A 198 -17.76 17.43 18.61
N ASP A 199 -17.30 17.54 19.86
CA ASP A 199 -17.66 18.65 20.76
C ASP A 199 -17.14 19.98 20.22
N VAL A 200 -15.92 19.99 19.64
CA VAL A 200 -15.36 21.17 19.01
C VAL A 200 -16.11 21.53 17.73
N LEU A 201 -16.39 20.56 16.86
CA LEU A 201 -17.21 20.74 15.65
C LEU A 201 -18.64 21.20 15.99
N ALA A 202 -19.11 20.93 17.22
CA ALA A 202 -20.40 21.38 17.69
C ALA A 202 -20.45 22.90 18.00
N LYS A 203 -19.30 23.56 18.18
CA LYS A 203 -19.23 24.95 18.65
C LYS A 203 -19.74 25.96 17.59
N PRO A 204 -20.56 26.96 17.97
CA PRO A 204 -21.14 27.94 17.03
C PRO A 204 -20.09 28.77 16.29
N GLU A 205 -18.91 28.98 16.88
CA GLU A 205 -17.77 29.72 16.33
C GLU A 205 -17.30 29.15 14.98
N LEU A 206 -17.48 27.84 14.75
CA LEU A 206 -17.10 27.19 13.49
C LEU A 206 -18.13 27.34 12.36
N THR A 207 -19.25 28.04 12.60
CA THR A 207 -20.26 28.29 11.57
C THR A 207 -19.65 29.08 10.40
N GLY A 208 -19.67 28.49 9.20
CA GLY A 208 -19.08 29.05 8.00
C GLY A 208 -17.54 29.02 7.98
N LYS A 209 -16.90 28.28 8.89
CA LYS A 209 -15.44 28.23 9.04
C LYS A 209 -14.88 26.84 8.79
N VAL A 210 -13.60 26.78 8.48
CA VAL A 210 -12.81 25.55 8.42
C VAL A 210 -12.05 25.38 9.74
N LEU A 211 -12.11 24.20 10.34
CA LEU A 211 -11.32 23.87 11.53
C LEU A 211 -9.91 23.44 11.12
N LYS A 212 -8.88 24.13 11.59
CA LYS A 212 -7.48 23.75 11.39
C LYS A 212 -6.99 22.94 12.59
N LEU A 213 -6.67 21.68 12.38
CA LEU A 213 -6.07 20.80 13.37
C LEU A 213 -4.54 20.90 13.31
N PRO A 214 -3.83 20.96 14.45
CA PRO A 214 -2.38 20.79 14.48
C PRO A 214 -1.99 19.33 14.19
N ALA A 215 -0.69 19.09 14.00
CA ALA A 215 -0.13 17.75 14.14
C ALA A 215 -0.50 17.14 15.51
N GLY A 216 -0.85 15.87 15.54
CA GLY A 216 -1.34 15.17 16.72
C GLY A 216 -2.39 14.11 16.41
N VAL A 217 -2.80 13.37 17.44
CA VAL A 217 -3.79 12.30 17.32
C VAL A 217 -5.13 12.74 17.90
N PHE A 218 -6.16 12.69 17.08
CA PHE A 218 -7.55 12.98 17.41
C PHE A 218 -8.31 11.65 17.41
N GLU A 219 -8.41 11.05 18.61
CA GLU A 219 -9.13 9.80 18.80
C GLU A 219 -10.56 10.05 19.28
N VAL A 220 -11.52 9.39 18.62
CA VAL A 220 -12.88 9.21 19.13
C VAL A 220 -13.06 7.80 19.67
N SER A 221 -13.97 7.61 20.62
CA SER A 221 -14.10 6.32 21.31
C SER A 221 -15.19 5.41 20.72
N ASN A 222 -16.12 5.91 19.91
CA ASN A 222 -17.22 5.09 19.41
C ASN A 222 -17.87 5.67 18.16
N PHE A 223 -18.70 4.88 17.49
CA PHE A 223 -19.61 5.37 16.45
C PHE A 223 -20.84 5.99 17.10
N LEU A 224 -21.12 7.25 16.79
CA LEU A 224 -22.31 7.95 17.24
C LEU A 224 -23.52 7.43 16.46
N ASN A 225 -24.63 7.22 17.18
CA ASN A 225 -25.96 6.90 16.62
C ASN A 225 -25.97 5.73 15.60
N GLY A 226 -25.01 4.81 15.67
CA GLY A 226 -24.90 3.65 14.79
C GLY A 226 -24.51 3.98 13.35
N SER A 227 -23.79 5.09 13.13
CA SER A 227 -23.48 5.56 11.79
C SER A 227 -22.05 6.13 11.63
N GLU A 228 -21.54 6.89 12.59
CA GLU A 228 -20.39 7.77 12.33
C GLU A 228 -19.60 8.13 13.58
N ALA A 229 -18.28 8.01 13.55
CA ALA A 229 -17.45 8.33 14.71
C ALA A 229 -17.09 9.84 14.77
N VAL A 230 -16.88 10.48 13.62
CA VAL A 230 -16.67 11.93 13.48
C VAL A 230 -17.66 12.49 12.46
N VAL A 231 -18.43 13.52 12.85
CA VAL A 231 -19.36 14.22 11.95
C VAL A 231 -18.86 15.62 11.68
N VAL A 232 -18.64 15.95 10.41
CA VAL A 232 -18.45 17.33 9.97
C VAL A 232 -19.84 17.93 9.69
N PRO A 233 -20.40 18.76 10.58
CA PRO A 233 -21.75 19.26 10.41
C PRO A 233 -21.82 20.24 9.25
N SER A 234 -22.97 20.34 8.59
CA SER A 234 -23.16 21.20 7.41
C SER A 234 -22.81 22.67 7.64
N ARG A 235 -22.94 23.17 8.87
CA ARG A 235 -22.52 24.53 9.22
C ARG A 235 -21.01 24.76 9.17
N VAL A 236 -20.20 23.72 9.27
CA VAL A 236 -18.73 23.78 9.24
C VAL A 236 -18.26 23.56 7.80
N LYS A 237 -17.34 24.39 7.31
CA LYS A 237 -16.85 24.33 5.92
C LYS A 237 -15.77 23.29 5.69
N GLY A 238 -15.24 22.67 6.74
CA GLY A 238 -14.27 21.60 6.58
C GLY A 238 -13.35 21.40 7.76
N ILE A 239 -12.44 20.46 7.60
CA ILE A 239 -11.31 20.20 8.49
C ILE A 239 -10.04 20.16 7.64
N ILE A 240 -9.00 20.86 8.09
CA ILE A 240 -7.67 20.82 7.49
C ILE A 240 -6.67 20.46 8.59
N GLY A 241 -5.80 19.47 8.37
CA GLY A 241 -4.71 19.13 9.28
C GLY A 241 -3.37 19.75 8.86
N GLU A 242 -2.25 19.26 9.38
CA GLU A 242 -0.88 19.69 9.05
C GLU A 242 -0.09 18.60 8.30
N GLY A 243 -0.82 17.70 7.63
CA GLY A 243 -0.27 16.59 6.86
C GLY A 243 -0.47 15.26 7.57
N ARG A 244 0.39 14.28 7.27
CA ARG A 244 0.24 12.90 7.77
C ARG A 244 0.40 12.77 9.30
N ASP A 245 0.95 13.79 9.95
CA ASP A 245 1.10 13.85 11.41
C ASP A 245 -0.19 14.31 12.13
N THR A 246 -1.18 14.84 11.40
CA THR A 246 -2.54 15.01 11.91
C THR A 246 -3.31 13.70 11.68
N ILE A 247 -3.54 12.93 12.73
CA ILE A 247 -4.16 11.61 12.66
C ILE A 247 -5.56 11.67 13.25
N ILE A 248 -6.56 11.23 12.49
CA ILE A 248 -7.93 11.08 12.96
C ILE A 248 -8.29 9.60 12.92
N ARG A 249 -8.74 9.04 14.05
CA ARG A 249 -9.10 7.62 14.15
C ARG A 249 -10.12 7.34 15.24
N ILE A 250 -10.72 6.16 15.18
CA ILE A 250 -11.36 5.55 16.34
C ILE A 250 -10.31 4.82 17.17
N ARG A 251 -10.35 4.96 18.50
CA ARG A 251 -9.45 4.23 19.41
C ARG A 251 -9.60 2.73 19.20
N ALA A 252 -8.50 1.98 19.16
CA ALA A 252 -8.55 0.54 18.93
C ALA A 252 -9.39 -0.19 20.02
N ASN A 253 -10.24 -1.12 19.59
CA ASN A 253 -11.12 -1.96 20.41
C ASN A 253 -12.06 -1.16 21.34
N SER A 254 -12.44 0.06 20.96
CA SER A 254 -13.30 0.92 21.78
C SER A 254 -14.76 0.93 21.31
N SER A 255 -15.05 0.49 20.09
CA SER A 255 -16.42 0.43 19.57
C SER A 255 -17.31 -0.45 20.44
N THR A 256 -18.48 0.08 20.80
CA THR A 256 -19.52 -0.72 21.49
C THR A 256 -20.39 -1.50 20.51
N TYR A 257 -20.24 -1.26 19.21
CA TYR A 257 -20.89 -2.05 18.17
C TYR A 257 -20.04 -3.31 18.00
N GLY A 258 -20.47 -4.45 18.56
CA GLY A 258 -19.74 -5.73 18.42
C GLY A 258 -19.92 -6.33 17.02
N TRP A 259 -20.09 -7.66 16.93
CA TRP A 259 -20.48 -8.38 15.69
C TRP A 259 -21.83 -7.93 15.08
N THR A 260 -22.46 -6.91 15.65
CA THR A 260 -23.82 -6.43 15.42
C THR A 260 -23.91 -5.29 14.40
N VAL A 261 -22.94 -5.14 13.50
CA VAL A 261 -23.10 -4.20 12.37
C VAL A 261 -24.44 -4.54 11.70
N PRO A 262 -25.40 -3.61 11.62
CA PRO A 262 -26.74 -3.93 11.14
C PRO A 262 -26.66 -4.63 9.79
N ALA A 263 -27.13 -5.88 9.74
CA ALA A 263 -27.14 -6.67 8.53
C ALA A 263 -28.04 -5.98 7.51
N GLN A 264 -27.44 -5.28 6.56
CA GLN A 264 -28.18 -4.72 5.44
C GLN A 264 -28.38 -5.81 4.37
N GLY A 265 -29.49 -5.72 3.65
CA GLY A 265 -29.78 -6.60 2.52
C GLY A 265 -28.67 -6.57 1.45
N THR A 266 -28.74 -7.51 0.51
CA THR A 266 -27.78 -7.63 -0.61
C THR A 266 -27.60 -6.31 -1.36
N GLY A 267 -26.34 -5.87 -1.52
CA GLY A 267 -25.99 -4.67 -2.29
C GLY A 267 -26.01 -3.34 -1.50
N LEU A 268 -26.19 -3.39 -0.18
CA LEU A 268 -26.16 -2.21 0.66
C LEU A 268 -24.79 -2.01 1.33
N THR A 269 -24.42 -0.75 1.59
CA THR A 269 -23.13 -0.37 2.19
C THR A 269 -23.18 -0.45 3.71
N ASN A 270 -22.08 -0.88 4.34
CA ASN A 270 -21.95 -0.80 5.80
C ASN A 270 -22.23 0.63 6.30
N GLN A 271 -22.98 0.78 7.40
CA GLN A 271 -23.44 2.07 7.89
C GLN A 271 -22.42 2.80 8.76
N LEU A 272 -21.41 2.11 9.30
CA LEU A 272 -20.44 2.69 10.22
C LEU A 272 -19.30 3.35 9.43
N TYR A 273 -19.03 4.63 9.67
CA TYR A 273 -17.92 5.39 9.08
C TYR A 273 -17.06 6.01 10.17
N ILE A 274 -15.73 6.02 10.01
CA ILE A 274 -14.87 6.79 10.91
C ILE A 274 -15.23 8.28 10.79
N MET A 275 -15.41 8.78 9.57
CA MET A 275 -15.73 10.17 9.32
C MET A 275 -16.84 10.33 8.30
N ARG A 276 -17.73 11.29 8.53
CA ARG A 276 -18.79 11.67 7.59
C ARG A 276 -18.92 13.17 7.44
N MET A 277 -18.95 13.64 6.19
CA MET A 277 -19.44 14.97 5.83
C MET A 277 -20.96 14.98 5.76
N SER A 278 -21.59 15.99 6.37
CA SER A 278 -23.04 16.17 6.29
C SER A 278 -23.49 16.62 4.90
N ASP A 279 -24.66 16.14 4.48
CA ASP A 279 -25.26 16.45 3.18
C ASP A 279 -25.45 17.97 2.94
N GLY A 280 -25.42 18.38 1.67
CA GLY A 280 -26.00 19.63 1.20
C GLY A 280 -25.12 20.88 1.32
N GLN A 281 -23.82 20.74 1.59
CA GLN A 281 -22.87 21.85 1.65
C GLN A 281 -21.55 21.51 0.98
N ASN A 282 -20.90 22.53 0.41
CA ASN A 282 -19.55 22.41 -0.12
C ASN A 282 -18.57 22.47 1.06
N GLN A 283 -17.86 21.36 1.28
CA GLN A 283 -16.91 21.21 2.38
C GLN A 283 -15.54 20.74 1.88
N ILE A 284 -14.49 21.00 2.65
CA ILE A 284 -13.14 20.50 2.39
C ILE A 284 -12.66 19.59 3.52
N LEU A 285 -12.06 18.47 3.16
CA LEU A 285 -11.23 17.67 4.05
C LEU A 285 -9.83 17.61 3.46
N SER A 286 -8.82 18.04 4.21
CA SER A 286 -7.45 18.05 3.69
C SER A 286 -6.35 17.93 4.73
N ASP A 287 -5.16 17.50 4.30
CA ASP A 287 -3.93 17.49 5.08
C ASP A 287 -4.01 16.63 6.35
N PHE A 288 -4.57 15.42 6.29
CA PHE A 288 -4.60 14.52 7.45
C PHE A 288 -4.54 13.04 7.06
N TRP A 289 -4.24 12.22 8.07
CA TRP A 289 -4.30 10.76 8.00
C TRP A 289 -5.56 10.24 8.71
N LEU A 290 -6.49 9.64 7.95
CA LEU A 290 -7.59 8.86 8.49
C LEU A 290 -7.15 7.40 8.68
N GLN A 291 -6.97 7.00 9.94
CA GLN A 291 -6.40 5.69 10.27
C GLN A 291 -7.49 4.74 10.79
N GLY A 292 -7.69 3.63 10.09
CA GLY A 292 -8.46 2.49 10.59
C GLY A 292 -7.71 1.72 11.67
N THR A 293 -8.45 1.30 12.70
CA THR A 293 -7.96 0.52 13.83
C THR A 293 -8.78 -0.77 14.02
N GLU A 294 -8.27 -1.71 14.81
CA GLU A 294 -9.00 -2.94 15.10
C GLU A 294 -10.23 -2.66 15.96
N GLN A 295 -11.41 -3.13 15.55
CA GLN A 295 -12.66 -2.99 16.31
C GLN A 295 -13.40 -4.31 16.52
N GLY A 296 -12.93 -5.41 15.92
CA GLY A 296 -13.65 -6.70 15.92
C GLY A 296 -14.89 -6.74 15.01
N HIS A 297 -15.14 -5.68 14.23
CA HIS A 297 -16.21 -5.61 13.26
C HIS A 297 -15.83 -4.73 12.05
N LEU A 298 -16.66 -4.75 11.01
CA LEU A 298 -16.45 -3.97 9.79
C LEU A 298 -16.98 -2.54 9.93
N TYR A 299 -16.31 -1.60 9.28
CA TYR A 299 -16.71 -0.19 9.14
C TYR A 299 -15.99 0.41 7.92
N ASN A 300 -16.39 1.60 7.51
CA ASN A 300 -15.84 2.37 6.41
C ASN A 300 -14.92 3.48 6.92
N GLY A 301 -14.06 4.02 6.05
CA GLY A 301 -13.25 5.19 6.36
C GLY A 301 -14.05 6.48 6.34
N LEU A 302 -14.15 7.10 5.17
CA LEU A 302 -14.74 8.42 4.98
C LEU A 302 -15.98 8.35 4.07
N MET A 303 -17.10 8.92 4.51
CA MET A 303 -18.27 9.20 3.66
C MET A 303 -18.36 10.68 3.33
N VAL A 304 -18.57 10.98 2.05
CA VAL A 304 -19.00 12.29 1.58
C VAL A 304 -20.40 12.18 0.98
N GLY A 305 -21.40 12.59 1.76
CA GLY A 305 -22.82 12.49 1.38
C GLY A 305 -23.34 13.74 0.67
N ARG A 306 -24.12 13.54 -0.41
CA ARG A 306 -24.84 14.55 -1.20
C ARG A 306 -24.08 15.87 -1.35
N SER A 307 -22.83 15.75 -1.77
CA SER A 307 -21.94 16.88 -2.00
C SER A 307 -22.38 17.71 -3.21
N GLY A 308 -22.18 19.02 -3.12
CA GLY A 308 -22.34 19.95 -4.25
C GLY A 308 -21.01 20.44 -4.82
N PRO A 309 -21.06 21.27 -5.88
CA PRO A 309 -19.88 21.79 -6.56
C PRO A 309 -18.89 22.50 -5.64
N GLY A 310 -17.64 22.05 -5.64
CA GLY A 310 -16.59 22.62 -4.77
C GLY A 310 -16.40 21.88 -3.46
N THR A 311 -17.07 20.74 -3.25
CA THR A 311 -16.71 19.79 -2.20
C THR A 311 -15.42 19.06 -2.58
N ARG A 312 -14.48 18.96 -1.64
CA ARG A 312 -13.15 18.41 -1.90
C ARG A 312 -12.63 17.50 -0.80
N VAL A 313 -11.90 16.48 -1.22
CA VAL A 313 -11.02 15.68 -0.35
C VAL A 313 -9.63 15.74 -0.98
N GLU A 314 -8.68 16.43 -0.32
CA GLU A 314 -7.35 16.73 -0.89
C GLU A 314 -6.24 16.38 0.08
N ASP A 315 -5.13 15.77 -0.34
CA ASP A 315 -3.95 15.56 0.53
C ASP A 315 -4.26 14.69 1.77
N VAL A 316 -5.15 13.71 1.61
CA VAL A 316 -5.58 12.78 2.66
C VAL A 316 -4.94 11.41 2.46
N LEU A 317 -4.41 10.85 3.53
CA LEU A 317 -4.03 9.43 3.61
C LEU A 317 -5.15 8.66 4.32
N ILE A 318 -5.62 7.57 3.74
CA ILE A 318 -6.58 6.64 4.37
C ILE A 318 -5.94 5.27 4.44
N THR A 319 -5.91 4.65 5.62
CA THR A 319 -5.26 3.33 5.79
C THR A 319 -6.12 2.41 6.64
N GLY A 320 -5.98 1.10 6.49
CA GLY A 320 -6.38 0.19 7.56
C GLY A 320 -7.90 0.02 7.74
N ILE A 321 -8.71 0.39 6.75
CA ILE A 321 -10.17 0.20 6.76
C ILE A 321 -10.54 -1.29 6.57
N PRO A 322 -11.18 -1.94 7.56
CA PRO A 322 -11.62 -3.33 7.48
C PRO A 322 -12.79 -3.48 6.50
N GLY A 323 -12.92 -4.67 5.92
CA GLY A 323 -14.02 -4.94 5.03
C GLY A 323 -14.05 -6.37 4.52
N ASN A 324 -15.06 -6.68 3.72
CA ASN A 324 -15.28 -7.98 3.07
C ASN A 324 -15.86 -7.79 1.66
N SER A 325 -15.92 -8.87 0.87
CA SER A 325 -16.57 -8.89 -0.46
C SER A 325 -18.03 -9.40 -0.43
N GLY A 326 -18.67 -9.47 0.75
CA GLY A 326 -19.92 -10.19 0.95
C GLY A 326 -20.99 -9.39 1.68
N ALA A 327 -22.25 -9.57 1.29
CA ALA A 327 -23.40 -9.21 2.12
C ALA A 327 -23.69 -10.37 3.09
N PRO A 328 -24.03 -10.15 4.38
CA PRO A 328 -24.01 -8.94 5.21
C PRO A 328 -22.65 -8.73 5.94
N PRO A 329 -22.36 -7.54 6.53
CA PRO A 329 -23.25 -6.39 6.75
C PRO A 329 -23.29 -5.35 5.61
N GLY A 330 -22.54 -5.56 4.53
CA GLY A 330 -22.47 -4.67 3.38
C GLY A 330 -21.04 -4.35 2.97
N GLU A 331 -20.84 -3.94 1.72
CA GLU A 331 -19.53 -3.50 1.22
C GLU A 331 -19.02 -2.32 2.06
N THR A 332 -17.72 -2.27 2.29
CA THR A 332 -17.04 -1.18 2.99
C THR A 332 -16.14 -0.41 2.04
N PHE A 333 -16.00 0.89 2.28
CA PHE A 333 -15.18 1.78 1.48
C PHE A 333 -14.09 2.47 2.31
N GLY A 334 -12.92 2.69 1.70
CA GLY A 334 -11.93 3.63 2.22
C GLY A 334 -12.47 5.06 2.16
N LEU A 335 -12.86 5.48 0.97
CA LEU A 335 -13.57 6.73 0.69
C LEU A 335 -14.84 6.45 -0.13
N ASN A 336 -16.00 6.89 0.34
CA ASN A 336 -17.28 6.74 -0.33
C ASN A 336 -17.90 8.11 -0.65
N TRP A 337 -18.00 8.44 -1.93
CA TRP A 337 -18.79 9.56 -2.43
C TRP A 337 -20.21 9.07 -2.72
N TRP A 338 -21.18 9.60 -1.99
CA TRP A 338 -22.57 9.10 -2.05
C TRP A 338 -23.53 10.18 -2.51
N ARG A 339 -24.16 9.99 -3.67
CA ARG A 339 -25.25 10.83 -4.21
C ARG A 339 -24.90 12.30 -4.39
N GLY A 340 -23.64 12.59 -4.74
CA GLY A 340 -23.14 13.94 -4.92
C GLY A 340 -22.92 14.32 -6.39
N SER A 341 -22.45 15.54 -6.62
CA SER A 341 -21.92 15.95 -7.91
C SER A 341 -20.69 16.85 -7.78
N ASP A 342 -19.95 16.98 -8.90
CA ASP A 342 -18.90 17.98 -9.11
C ASP A 342 -17.81 17.95 -8.02
N SER A 343 -17.48 16.74 -7.57
CA SER A 343 -16.49 16.47 -6.53
C SER A 343 -15.07 16.53 -7.07
N VAL A 344 -14.15 16.90 -6.18
CA VAL A 344 -12.70 16.81 -6.43
C VAL A 344 -12.07 15.92 -5.38
N THR A 345 -11.35 14.89 -5.83
CA THR A 345 -10.43 14.11 -4.99
C THR A 345 -9.03 14.32 -5.54
N ARG A 346 -8.09 14.83 -4.72
CA ARG A 346 -6.75 15.21 -5.18
C ARG A 346 -5.66 14.73 -4.22
N ASN A 347 -4.58 14.14 -4.75
CA ASN A 347 -3.43 13.73 -3.93
C ASN A 347 -3.85 12.87 -2.72
N VAL A 348 -4.76 11.91 -2.95
CA VAL A 348 -5.29 11.03 -1.91
C VAL A 348 -4.66 9.65 -2.07
N GLU A 349 -4.15 9.10 -0.97
CA GLU A 349 -3.65 7.73 -0.90
C GLU A 349 -4.61 6.87 -0.07
N ILE A 350 -5.05 5.73 -0.60
CA ILE A 350 -5.81 4.72 0.14
C ILE A 350 -5.03 3.40 0.16
N ASP A 351 -4.53 3.05 1.35
CA ASP A 351 -3.71 1.86 1.61
C ASP A 351 -4.52 0.75 2.31
N GLY A 352 -4.60 -0.41 1.66
CA GLY A 352 -5.23 -1.62 2.21
C GLY A 352 -4.46 -2.28 3.36
N PHE A 353 -3.33 -1.74 3.80
CA PHE A 353 -2.64 -2.23 5.00
C PHE A 353 -3.13 -1.55 6.28
N ARG A 354 -3.17 -2.33 7.36
CA ARG A 354 -3.26 -1.79 8.72
C ARG A 354 -1.93 -1.16 9.12
N TRP A 355 -2.01 -0.07 9.87
CA TRP A 355 -0.88 0.62 10.45
C TRP A 355 -1.00 0.62 11.97
N THR A 356 0.14 0.56 12.67
CA THR A 356 0.21 0.62 14.13
C THR A 356 0.98 1.86 14.54
N GLY A 357 0.50 2.54 15.59
CA GLY A 357 1.14 3.74 16.10
C GLY A 357 0.71 5.02 15.38
N ASN A 358 1.50 6.07 15.59
CA ASN A 358 1.19 7.45 15.19
C ASN A 358 2.20 8.00 14.16
N SER A 359 2.97 7.12 13.52
CA SER A 359 3.95 7.50 12.51
C SER A 359 3.89 6.52 11.35
N PHE A 360 4.34 6.98 10.18
CA PHE A 360 4.45 6.16 8.98
C PHE A 360 5.72 5.27 9.01
N ALA A 361 6.05 4.70 10.18
CA ALA A 361 7.29 3.96 10.40
C ALA A 361 7.25 2.53 9.86
N ALA A 362 6.09 1.84 9.94
CA ALA A 362 5.91 0.53 9.31
C ALA A 362 4.44 0.11 9.19
N ARG A 363 4.06 -0.42 8.03
CA ARG A 363 2.83 -1.21 7.85
C ARG A 363 2.86 -2.41 8.80
N ALA A 364 1.71 -2.76 9.39
CA ALA A 364 1.58 -4.01 10.12
C ALA A 364 1.68 -5.19 9.14
N LYS A 365 2.83 -5.90 9.12
CA LYS A 365 3.08 -6.97 8.13
C LYS A 365 2.03 -8.07 8.25
N GLY A 366 1.42 -8.43 7.11
CA GLY A 366 0.40 -9.47 7.03
C GLY A 366 -1.01 -9.03 7.42
N ALA A 367 -1.18 -7.81 7.94
CA ALA A 367 -2.48 -7.27 8.32
C ALA A 367 -3.09 -6.44 7.19
N LYS A 368 -3.39 -7.09 6.06
CA LYS A 368 -4.23 -6.48 5.03
C LYS A 368 -5.67 -6.43 5.52
N VAL A 369 -6.33 -5.33 5.21
CA VAL A 369 -7.73 -5.07 5.50
C VAL A 369 -8.47 -4.82 4.17
N GLY A 370 -9.79 -4.92 4.21
CA GLY A 370 -10.54 -5.35 3.03
C GLY A 370 -11.67 -4.45 2.56
N ALA A 371 -11.43 -3.17 2.30
CA ALA A 371 -12.45 -2.30 1.69
C ALA A 371 -12.27 -2.12 0.17
N SER A 372 -13.31 -1.66 -0.52
CA SER A 372 -13.15 -0.94 -1.79
C SER A 372 -12.46 0.39 -1.52
N PRO A 373 -11.27 0.67 -2.10
CA PRO A 373 -10.48 1.84 -1.72
C PRO A 373 -11.23 3.15 -1.88
N ILE A 374 -11.91 3.31 -3.01
CA ILE A 374 -12.70 4.50 -3.32
C ILE A 374 -13.94 4.10 -4.12
N GLY A 375 -15.10 4.59 -3.70
CA GLY A 375 -16.39 4.36 -4.34
C GLY A 375 -17.07 5.68 -4.67
N TYR A 376 -17.62 5.76 -5.88
CA TYR A 376 -18.58 6.79 -6.29
C TYR A 376 -19.92 6.11 -6.53
N ASN A 377 -20.90 6.42 -5.69
CA ASN A 377 -22.20 5.78 -5.67
C ASN A 377 -23.29 6.80 -6.01
N SER A 378 -23.90 6.66 -7.19
CA SER A 378 -24.88 7.60 -7.74
C SER A 378 -24.35 9.03 -7.85
N HIS A 379 -23.15 9.23 -8.39
CA HIS A 379 -22.44 10.50 -8.39
C HIS A 379 -22.22 11.05 -9.81
N ASP A 380 -22.36 12.35 -10.02
CA ASP A 380 -22.13 12.98 -11.33
C ASP A 380 -20.87 13.89 -11.33
N ASN A 381 -20.13 13.92 -12.43
CA ASN A 381 -18.97 14.80 -12.63
C ASN A 381 -17.85 14.64 -11.58
N ALA A 382 -17.50 13.40 -11.24
CA ALA A 382 -16.39 13.10 -10.33
C ALA A 382 -15.05 13.43 -10.99
N ARG A 383 -14.17 14.19 -10.30
CA ARG A 383 -12.81 14.49 -10.77
C ARG A 383 -11.76 13.98 -9.79
N LEU A 384 -10.92 13.06 -10.25
CA LEU A 384 -9.82 12.51 -9.48
C LEU A 384 -8.49 12.96 -10.09
N TYR A 385 -7.59 13.48 -9.25
CA TYR A 385 -6.25 13.91 -9.63
C TYR A 385 -5.23 13.28 -8.68
N ASP A 386 -4.22 12.59 -9.21
CA ASP A 386 -3.10 12.05 -8.41
C ASP A 386 -3.58 11.17 -7.24
N VAL A 387 -4.54 10.29 -7.51
CA VAL A 387 -5.11 9.39 -6.50
C VAL A 387 -4.38 8.07 -6.56
N ASN A 388 -3.87 7.59 -5.43
CA ASN A 388 -3.22 6.28 -5.31
C ASN A 388 -4.07 5.34 -4.45
N THR A 389 -4.46 4.21 -5.00
CA THR A 389 -5.19 3.16 -4.29
C THR A 389 -4.41 1.88 -4.39
N HIS A 390 -4.13 1.22 -3.27
CA HIS A 390 -3.36 -0.01 -3.35
C HIS A 390 -3.59 -1.01 -2.23
N ASP A 391 -3.24 -2.25 -2.55
CA ASP A 391 -3.24 -3.38 -1.62
C ASP A 391 -4.59 -3.73 -0.98
N ALA A 392 -5.71 -3.26 -1.57
CA ALA A 392 -7.05 -3.59 -1.11
C ALA A 392 -7.26 -5.11 -1.08
N GLU A 393 -7.82 -5.64 0.02
CA GLU A 393 -8.01 -7.09 0.09
C GLU A 393 -9.10 -7.59 -0.87
N TYR A 394 -10.24 -6.90 -0.92
CA TYR A 394 -11.46 -7.37 -1.60
C TYR A 394 -11.99 -6.48 -2.71
N GLY A 395 -11.68 -5.18 -2.70
CA GLY A 395 -12.32 -4.22 -3.60
C GLY A 395 -11.40 -3.58 -4.63
N MET A 396 -11.95 -2.55 -5.25
CA MET A 396 -11.32 -1.75 -6.31
C MET A 396 -11.90 -0.33 -6.30
N PRO A 397 -11.24 0.64 -6.96
CA PRO A 397 -11.88 1.89 -7.32
C PRO A 397 -13.14 1.62 -8.15
N THR A 398 -14.30 2.07 -7.67
CA THR A 398 -15.59 1.75 -8.27
C THR A 398 -16.43 3.00 -8.52
N PHE A 399 -17.05 3.06 -9.69
CA PHE A 399 -18.12 3.99 -10.03
C PHE A 399 -19.39 3.17 -10.23
N TRP A 400 -20.36 3.31 -9.35
CA TRP A 400 -21.66 2.67 -9.44
C TRP A 400 -22.75 3.71 -9.64
N LEU A 401 -23.62 3.53 -10.64
CA LEU A 401 -24.67 4.50 -11.03
C LEU A 401 -24.14 5.94 -11.23
N SER A 402 -22.89 6.10 -11.62
CA SER A 402 -22.18 7.39 -11.58
C SER A 402 -21.77 7.85 -12.98
N ASN A 403 -21.77 9.15 -13.23
CA ASN A 403 -21.65 9.68 -14.59
C ASN A 403 -20.56 10.74 -14.73
N ASN A 404 -20.02 10.86 -15.93
CA ASN A 404 -19.04 11.89 -16.30
C ASN A 404 -17.81 11.93 -15.39
N ALA A 405 -17.28 10.76 -15.02
CA ALA A 405 -16.07 10.66 -14.23
C ALA A 405 -14.82 10.99 -15.07
N GLU A 406 -13.89 11.70 -14.45
CA GLU A 406 -12.56 11.99 -14.96
C GLU A 406 -11.49 11.57 -13.94
N THR A 407 -10.47 10.85 -14.40
CA THR A 407 -9.30 10.53 -13.58
C THR A 407 -8.02 10.91 -14.31
N TRP A 408 -7.15 11.62 -13.60
CA TRP A 408 -5.85 12.06 -14.05
C TRP A 408 -4.80 11.49 -13.08
N ASN A 409 -3.89 10.64 -13.58
CA ASN A 409 -2.90 9.94 -12.76
C ASN A 409 -3.53 9.13 -11.60
N LEU A 410 -4.56 8.33 -11.90
CA LEU A 410 -5.12 7.37 -10.93
C LEU A 410 -4.21 6.14 -10.86
N GLN A 411 -3.54 5.92 -9.75
CA GLN A 411 -2.77 4.71 -9.52
C GLN A 411 -3.64 3.67 -8.81
N SER A 412 -3.77 2.48 -9.39
CA SER A 412 -4.51 1.36 -8.80
C SER A 412 -3.62 0.12 -8.81
N ILE A 413 -3.02 -0.16 -7.66
CA ILE A 413 -1.90 -1.09 -7.53
C ILE A 413 -2.27 -2.24 -6.58
N ARG A 414 -2.22 -3.49 -7.05
CA ARG A 414 -2.49 -4.69 -6.23
C ARG A 414 -3.88 -4.73 -5.58
N ASN A 415 -4.85 -4.03 -6.17
CA ASN A 415 -6.27 -4.16 -5.86
C ASN A 415 -6.88 -5.37 -6.59
N VAL A 416 -8.14 -5.71 -6.31
CA VAL A 416 -8.79 -6.87 -6.97
C VAL A 416 -8.98 -6.65 -8.47
N ILE A 417 -9.36 -5.43 -8.85
CA ILE A 417 -9.45 -4.92 -10.22
C ILE A 417 -8.79 -3.53 -10.23
N GLY A 418 -8.27 -3.08 -11.37
CA GLY A 418 -7.72 -1.72 -11.50
C GLY A 418 -8.78 -0.62 -11.32
N ILE A 419 -9.88 -0.67 -12.07
CA ILE A 419 -11.04 0.23 -11.92
C ILE A 419 -12.32 -0.48 -12.40
N ASN A 420 -13.44 -0.16 -11.76
CA ASN A 420 -14.73 -0.74 -12.04
C ASN A 420 -15.79 0.33 -12.30
N HIS A 421 -16.60 0.10 -13.32
CA HIS A 421 -17.73 0.96 -13.67
C HIS A 421 -18.99 0.10 -13.82
N GLU A 422 -19.97 0.37 -12.97
CA GLU A 422 -21.25 -0.32 -12.88
C GLU A 422 -22.38 0.67 -13.13
N GLU A 423 -23.27 0.37 -14.08
CA GLU A 423 -24.43 1.19 -14.46
C GLU A 423 -24.10 2.69 -14.63
N SER A 424 -22.88 2.98 -15.10
CA SER A 424 -22.27 4.31 -15.15
C SER A 424 -22.11 4.79 -16.61
N PHE A 425 -22.30 6.08 -16.89
CA PHE A 425 -22.28 6.62 -18.26
C PHE A 425 -21.46 7.92 -18.43
N GLY A 426 -21.18 8.29 -19.69
CA GLY A 426 -20.53 9.57 -20.03
C GLY A 426 -19.08 9.72 -19.55
N ILE A 427 -18.38 8.63 -19.24
CA ILE A 427 -17.05 8.64 -18.64
C ILE A 427 -16.01 9.25 -19.59
N VAL A 428 -15.45 10.39 -19.22
CA VAL A 428 -14.78 11.29 -20.17
C VAL A 428 -13.28 11.02 -20.28
N HIS A 429 -12.61 10.62 -19.20
CA HIS A 429 -11.15 10.54 -19.20
C HIS A 429 -10.60 9.59 -18.14
N HIS A 430 -9.75 8.65 -18.54
CA HIS A 430 -8.92 7.87 -17.62
C HIS A 430 -7.46 7.87 -18.07
N GLN A 431 -6.57 8.38 -17.21
CA GLN A 431 -5.11 8.21 -17.25
C GLN A 431 -4.59 7.39 -16.04
N PRO A 432 -4.91 6.09 -15.94
CA PRO A 432 -4.51 5.32 -14.78
C PRO A 432 -3.14 4.64 -14.94
N VAL A 433 -2.46 4.44 -13.82
CA VAL A 433 -1.35 3.49 -13.69
C VAL A 433 -1.88 2.27 -12.93
N MET A 434 -2.14 1.18 -13.65
CA MET A 434 -2.66 -0.06 -13.07
C MET A 434 -1.58 -1.11 -13.03
N TYR A 435 -1.36 -1.73 -11.87
CA TYR A 435 -0.31 -2.74 -11.72
C TYR A 435 -0.71 -3.83 -10.73
N GLY A 436 -0.44 -5.10 -11.07
CA GLY A 436 -0.56 -6.22 -10.15
C GLY A 436 -1.99 -6.55 -9.70
N SER A 437 -3.00 -6.25 -10.52
CA SER A 437 -4.41 -6.60 -10.23
C SER A 437 -4.55 -8.09 -9.90
N LYS A 438 -5.19 -8.42 -8.76
CA LYS A 438 -5.29 -9.81 -8.29
C LYS A 438 -6.07 -10.71 -9.25
N THR A 439 -7.06 -10.15 -9.95
CA THR A 439 -7.85 -10.89 -10.95
C THR A 439 -7.29 -10.77 -12.37
N ARG A 440 -6.16 -10.07 -12.56
CA ARG A 440 -5.60 -9.71 -13.87
C ARG A 440 -6.56 -8.88 -14.75
N ARG A 441 -7.58 -8.27 -14.15
CA ARG A 441 -8.49 -7.32 -14.79
C ARG A 441 -8.07 -5.91 -14.42
N HIS A 442 -7.77 -5.11 -15.43
CA HIS A 442 -7.38 -3.71 -15.24
C HIS A 442 -8.61 -2.80 -15.24
N VAL A 443 -9.52 -2.97 -16.18
CA VAL A 443 -10.74 -2.18 -16.26
C VAL A 443 -11.94 -3.11 -16.38
N ASN A 444 -12.99 -2.84 -15.61
CA ASN A 444 -14.25 -3.56 -15.66
C ASN A 444 -15.41 -2.60 -15.98
N PHE A 445 -16.27 -3.01 -16.92
CA PHE A 445 -17.47 -2.25 -17.32
C PHE A 445 -18.69 -3.17 -17.31
N MET A 446 -19.67 -2.83 -16.48
CA MET A 446 -20.92 -3.58 -16.31
C MET A 446 -22.09 -2.59 -16.33
N SER A 447 -22.71 -2.35 -17.49
CA SER A 447 -23.82 -1.38 -17.57
C SER A 447 -25.00 -1.96 -18.35
N ASN A 448 -26.21 -1.77 -17.79
CA ASN A 448 -27.50 -2.02 -18.44
C ASN A 448 -28.13 -0.72 -18.98
N ARG A 449 -27.43 0.42 -18.88
CA ARG A 449 -27.88 1.75 -19.33
C ARG A 449 -27.39 2.01 -20.77
N SER A 450 -28.09 2.88 -21.50
CA SER A 450 -27.84 3.21 -22.94
C SER A 450 -26.40 3.66 -23.26
N ASP A 451 -26.06 3.77 -24.55
CA ASP A 451 -24.76 4.17 -25.11
C ASP A 451 -23.90 5.06 -24.20
N GLY A 452 -22.87 4.46 -23.58
CA GLY A 452 -21.84 5.15 -22.82
C GLY A 452 -20.63 5.44 -23.70
N ARG A 453 -20.10 6.66 -23.61
CA ARG A 453 -18.77 6.98 -24.14
C ARG A 453 -17.76 6.80 -23.02
N LEU A 454 -16.76 5.96 -23.23
CA LEU A 454 -15.55 5.88 -22.43
C LEU A 454 -14.39 6.37 -23.28
N THR A 455 -13.63 7.35 -22.79
CA THR A 455 -12.34 7.71 -23.40
C THR A 455 -11.21 7.46 -22.40
N ILE A 456 -10.31 6.55 -22.76
CA ILE A 456 -9.06 6.30 -22.02
C ILE A 456 -7.93 6.99 -22.78
N ILE A 457 -7.04 7.71 -22.09
CA ILE A 457 -5.89 8.41 -22.69
C ILE A 457 -4.64 8.04 -21.90
N GLY A 458 -3.47 7.88 -22.55
CA GLY A 458 -2.18 8.01 -21.86
C GLY A 458 -1.73 6.82 -21.01
N SER A 459 -1.87 5.62 -21.56
CA SER A 459 -1.18 4.42 -21.07
C SER A 459 0.35 4.58 -21.00
N THR A 460 0.98 4.31 -19.85
CA THR A 460 2.44 4.41 -19.67
C THR A 460 3.20 3.07 -19.71
N ASN A 461 2.50 1.92 -19.68
CA ASN A 461 3.09 0.56 -19.67
C ASN A 461 2.42 -0.32 -20.74
N ASP A 462 3.08 -1.36 -21.27
CA ASP A 462 2.67 -2.07 -22.49
C ASP A 462 1.55 -3.14 -22.34
N GLU A 463 1.08 -3.45 -21.13
CA GLU A 463 0.08 -4.52 -20.90
C GLU A 463 -1.30 -3.96 -20.52
N TRP A 464 -1.95 -3.26 -21.46
CA TRP A 464 -3.21 -2.56 -21.15
C TRP A 464 -4.46 -3.41 -21.21
N ILE A 465 -4.42 -4.52 -21.91
CA ILE A 465 -5.57 -5.39 -22.12
C ILE A 465 -5.01 -6.80 -22.23
N ASN A 466 -5.52 -7.74 -21.44
CA ASN A 466 -5.33 -9.16 -21.68
C ASN A 466 -6.55 -9.67 -22.43
N PRO A 467 -6.64 -9.53 -23.77
CA PRO A 467 -7.39 -10.52 -24.51
C PRO A 467 -6.57 -11.79 -24.40
N SER A 468 -7.21 -12.92 -24.14
CA SER A 468 -6.57 -14.25 -24.17
C SER A 468 -5.92 -14.59 -25.53
N VAL A 469 -5.85 -13.65 -26.47
CA VAL A 469 -4.98 -13.66 -27.65
C VAL A 469 -4.60 -12.23 -28.09
N SER A 470 -3.28 -11.95 -28.08
CA SER A 470 -2.51 -10.93 -28.81
C SER A 470 -2.41 -9.46 -28.31
N GLY A 471 -1.15 -9.07 -28.01
CA GLY A 471 -0.51 -7.81 -28.44
C GLY A 471 -0.54 -6.60 -27.47
N PRO A 472 0.59 -5.88 -27.25
CA PRO A 472 0.60 -4.63 -26.49
C PRO A 472 -0.16 -3.53 -27.26
N VAL A 473 -1.11 -2.86 -26.59
CA VAL A 473 -1.77 -1.65 -27.10
C VAL A 473 -0.88 -0.47 -26.70
N GLY A 474 -0.15 0.07 -27.67
CA GLY A 474 0.98 0.96 -27.42
C GLY A 474 0.70 2.25 -26.64
N LYS A 475 1.75 2.72 -25.97
CA LYS A 475 1.86 3.99 -25.25
C LYS A 475 1.27 5.18 -26.04
N GLY A 476 0.39 5.96 -25.40
CA GLY A 476 -0.13 7.22 -25.96
C GLY A 476 -1.32 7.13 -26.91
N LYS A 477 -2.05 6.00 -26.97
CA LYS A 477 -3.26 5.85 -27.80
C LYS A 477 -4.54 6.18 -27.02
N LYS A 478 -5.51 6.85 -27.64
CA LYS A 478 -6.89 6.94 -27.12
C LYS A 478 -7.67 5.70 -27.48
N MET A 479 -8.44 5.21 -26.51
CA MET A 479 -9.38 4.11 -26.71
C MET A 479 -10.80 4.58 -26.47
N LEU A 480 -11.61 4.54 -27.52
CA LEU A 480 -13.06 4.62 -27.41
C LEU A 480 -13.59 3.19 -27.29
N ILE A 481 -14.23 2.86 -26.18
CA ILE A 481 -14.99 1.61 -26.01
C ILE A 481 -16.47 1.96 -26.17
N GLN A 482 -17.11 1.47 -27.24
CA GLN A 482 -18.55 1.59 -27.46
C GLN A 482 -19.22 0.27 -27.11
N THR A 483 -19.98 0.21 -26.01
CA THR A 483 -20.73 -0.99 -25.60
C THR A 483 -22.14 -0.99 -26.20
N PRO A 484 -22.52 -1.97 -27.03
CA PRO A 484 -23.87 -1.98 -27.61
C PRO A 484 -24.92 -2.46 -26.61
N THR A 485 -26.12 -1.92 -26.77
CA THR A 485 -27.33 -2.25 -26.03
C THR A 485 -27.62 -3.75 -26.10
N ASN A 486 -27.54 -4.48 -24.97
CA ASN A 486 -28.33 -5.67 -24.63
C ASN A 486 -27.73 -6.32 -23.37
N TYR A 487 -28.08 -5.80 -22.18
CA TYR A 487 -27.89 -6.52 -20.92
C TYR A 487 -29.27 -6.82 -20.34
N THR A 488 -29.63 -8.10 -20.23
CA THR A 488 -30.83 -8.54 -19.53
C THR A 488 -30.48 -9.67 -18.56
N GLY A 489 -30.65 -9.43 -17.27
CA GLY A 489 -30.76 -10.48 -16.24
C GLY A 489 -29.55 -10.70 -15.34
N SER A 490 -29.83 -11.31 -14.18
CA SER A 490 -28.92 -11.55 -13.07
C SER A 490 -27.77 -12.50 -13.45
N ASN A 491 -26.54 -12.06 -13.21
CA ASN A 491 -25.31 -12.87 -13.19
C ASN A 491 -25.03 -13.74 -14.41
N THR A 492 -25.29 -13.24 -15.62
CA THR A 492 -24.68 -13.84 -16.82
C THR A 492 -23.87 -12.78 -17.58
N ASN A 493 -22.57 -12.81 -17.30
CA ASN A 493 -21.49 -12.02 -17.90
C ASN A 493 -21.36 -12.24 -19.42
N ARG A 494 -22.34 -11.80 -20.21
CA ARG A 494 -22.27 -11.84 -21.68
C ARG A 494 -22.66 -10.50 -22.26
N ILE A 495 -21.63 -9.74 -22.65
CA ILE A 495 -21.78 -8.70 -23.66
C ILE A 495 -22.10 -9.38 -25.00
N PHE A 496 -23.30 -9.16 -25.55
CA PHE A 496 -23.73 -9.78 -26.81
C PHE A 496 -23.09 -9.15 -28.05
N THR A 497 -22.53 -7.95 -27.94
CA THR A 497 -21.85 -7.28 -29.04
C THR A 497 -20.49 -6.76 -28.56
N PRO A 498 -19.37 -7.28 -29.09
CA PRO A 498 -18.05 -6.89 -28.62
C PRO A 498 -17.87 -5.37 -28.77
N PRO A 499 -17.26 -4.71 -27.77
CA PRO A 499 -17.06 -3.28 -27.84
C PRO A 499 -16.16 -2.94 -29.03
N LYS A 500 -16.49 -1.86 -29.73
CA LYS A 500 -15.61 -1.32 -30.77
C LYS A 500 -14.49 -0.55 -30.10
N ILE A 501 -13.25 -0.85 -30.45
CA ILE A 501 -12.08 -0.04 -30.08
C ILE A 501 -11.72 0.85 -31.25
N VAL A 502 -11.87 2.16 -31.08
CA VAL A 502 -11.44 3.16 -32.07
C VAL A 502 -10.16 3.82 -31.57
N LEU A 503 -9.12 3.76 -32.41
CA LEU A 503 -7.83 4.40 -32.18
C LEU A 503 -7.81 5.83 -32.77
N ASP A 504 -6.82 6.64 -32.37
CA ASP A 504 -6.68 8.05 -32.80
C ASP A 504 -6.55 8.26 -34.33
N ASP A 505 -6.14 7.23 -35.07
CA ASP A 505 -6.04 7.21 -36.54
C ASP A 505 -7.35 6.82 -37.24
N GLY A 506 -8.43 6.63 -36.48
CA GLY A 506 -9.73 6.19 -36.99
C GLY A 506 -9.82 4.69 -37.25
N VAL A 507 -8.77 3.92 -36.97
CA VAL A 507 -8.78 2.47 -37.14
C VAL A 507 -9.65 1.84 -36.06
N THR A 508 -10.65 1.08 -36.50
CA THR A 508 -11.43 0.20 -35.61
C THR A 508 -10.72 -1.14 -35.53
N SER A 509 -10.29 -1.52 -34.33
CA SER A 509 -9.86 -2.89 -34.07
C SER A 509 -11.03 -3.68 -33.46
N HIS A 510 -11.07 -4.98 -33.75
CA HIS A 510 -11.96 -5.95 -33.09
C HIS A 510 -11.21 -6.83 -32.09
N PRO A 511 -10.52 -6.30 -31.05
CA PRO A 511 -10.06 -7.17 -29.97
C PRO A 511 -11.30 -7.71 -29.28
N TYR A 512 -11.30 -9.00 -29.03
CA TYR A 512 -12.22 -9.63 -28.09
C TYR A 512 -11.97 -9.02 -26.71
N LEU A 513 -12.57 -7.87 -26.41
CA LEU A 513 -12.60 -7.32 -25.06
C LEU A 513 -13.60 -8.20 -24.29
N TRP A 514 -13.07 -9.07 -23.44
CA TRP A 514 -13.89 -9.76 -22.46
C TRP A 514 -14.18 -8.78 -21.34
N ALA A 515 -15.24 -8.00 -21.50
CA ALA A 515 -15.93 -7.41 -20.36
C ALA A 515 -16.74 -8.54 -19.72
N HIS A 516 -16.41 -8.85 -18.48
CA HIS A 516 -17.13 -9.84 -17.67
C HIS A 516 -18.16 -9.14 -16.82
#